data_AF-A0A950H4Q6-F1
#
_entry.id   AF-A0A950H4Q6-F1
#
_cell.length_a   1.000
_cell.length_b   1.000
_cell.length_c   1.000
_cell.angle_alpha   90.00
_cell.angle_beta   90.00
_cell.angle_gamma   90.00
#
_symmetry.space_group_name_H-M   'P 1'
#
loop_
_entity.id
_entity.type
_entity.pdbx_description
1 polymer ?
#
loop_
_entity_poly.entity_id
_entity_poly.type
_entity_poly.pdbx_seq_one_letter_code
_entity_poly.pdbx_strand_id
1 'polypeptide(L)'
;VGAVTCFYNGVGARGFWSKLSALAVNTHFLPNAAVGLRTGLAHPCFGSTIALNRETLANIGGFEAFADHLADDYAMGDAVRAAGLRVEAAPMLVAHSCAETSFADLWSHEMRWARTIRAIDPLGYAGSILTHPLPWALVAAATGAPRAGASLALIAMVIRIVLLRLATRDYKLAWLTYWLVPVRDLLSFAVFVWSFFGADLTWRGRSYRMEANGRLTQE
;
A
#
# COMPACT_ATOMS: atom_id res chain seq x y z
N VAL A 1 15.16 -18.95 -7.38
CA VAL A 1 14.02 -18.03 -7.23
C VAL A 1 12.78 -18.89 -7.13
N GLY A 2 11.99 -18.74 -6.07
CA GLY A 2 10.79 -19.56 -5.84
C GLY A 2 9.51 -18.88 -6.33
N ALA A 3 9.44 -17.55 -6.25
CA ALA A 3 8.37 -16.76 -6.83
C ALA A 3 8.91 -15.45 -7.42
N VAL A 4 8.19 -14.90 -8.40
CA VAL A 4 8.44 -13.62 -9.01
C VAL A 4 7.20 -12.74 -8.86
N THR A 5 7.41 -11.50 -8.44
CA THR A 5 6.36 -10.49 -8.31
C THR A 5 6.68 -9.26 -9.14
N CYS A 6 5.67 -8.44 -9.45
CA CYS A 6 5.87 -7.17 -10.14
C CYS A 6 5.44 -6.00 -9.26
N PHE A 7 6.16 -4.88 -9.36
CA PHE A 7 5.60 -3.60 -8.94
C PHE A 7 4.39 -3.27 -9.80
N TYR A 8 3.51 -2.42 -9.29
CA TYR A 8 2.35 -1.96 -10.04
C TYR A 8 2.09 -0.47 -9.89
N ASN A 9 1.49 0.09 -10.93
CA ASN A 9 0.98 1.46 -10.93
C ASN A 9 -0.55 1.46 -10.97
N GLY A 10 -1.16 2.39 -10.26
CA GLY A 10 -2.59 2.59 -10.28
C GLY A 10 -3.03 3.24 -11.58
N VAL A 11 -4.08 2.67 -12.19
CA VAL A 11 -4.80 3.25 -13.32
C VAL A 11 -6.27 3.38 -12.95
N GLY A 12 -6.75 4.61 -12.79
CA GLY A 12 -8.14 4.86 -12.47
C GLY A 12 -9.05 4.53 -13.66
N ALA A 13 -10.08 3.71 -13.44
CA ALA A 13 -11.02 3.33 -14.49
C ALA A 13 -11.86 4.54 -14.96
N ARG A 14 -12.75 5.05 -14.10
CA ARG A 14 -13.57 6.24 -14.37
C ARG A 14 -13.91 7.00 -13.07
N GLY A 15 -14.00 8.32 -13.16
CA GLY A 15 -14.46 9.17 -12.06
C GLY A 15 -13.36 9.71 -11.15
N PHE A 16 -13.76 10.45 -10.13
CA PHE A 16 -12.86 11.13 -9.19
C PHE A 16 -12.23 10.15 -8.18
N TRP A 17 -13.01 9.23 -7.63
CA TRP A 17 -12.57 8.32 -6.57
C TRP A 17 -11.55 7.29 -7.05
N SER A 18 -11.78 6.66 -8.21
CA SER A 18 -10.80 5.78 -8.85
C SER A 18 -9.47 6.50 -9.19
N LYS A 19 -9.51 7.80 -9.54
CA LYS A 19 -8.30 8.60 -9.73
C LYS A 19 -7.55 8.85 -8.42
N LEU A 20 -8.27 9.10 -7.32
CA LEU A 20 -7.64 9.22 -5.99
C LEU A 20 -7.01 7.90 -5.53
N SER A 21 -7.70 6.77 -5.74
CA SER A 21 -7.16 5.43 -5.48
C SER A 21 -5.89 5.17 -6.30
N ALA A 22 -5.92 5.44 -7.61
CA ALA A 22 -4.75 5.31 -8.47
C ALA A 22 -3.60 6.23 -8.02
N LEU A 23 -3.92 7.44 -7.57
CA LEU A 23 -2.93 8.37 -7.03
C LEU A 23 -2.32 7.81 -5.74
N ALA A 24 -3.07 7.13 -4.86
CA ALA A 24 -2.51 6.41 -3.71
C ALA A 24 -1.42 5.42 -4.13
N VAL A 25 -1.74 4.57 -5.11
CA VAL A 25 -0.83 3.54 -5.60
C VAL A 25 0.45 4.17 -6.15
N ASN A 26 0.30 5.20 -6.98
CA ASN A 26 1.41 5.82 -7.68
C ASN A 26 2.28 6.72 -6.80
N THR A 27 1.69 7.34 -5.77
CA THR A 27 2.39 8.34 -4.96
C THR A 27 2.82 7.81 -3.60
N HIS A 28 2.11 6.85 -3.01
CA HIS A 28 2.45 6.27 -1.71
C HIS A 28 3.04 4.88 -1.86
N PHE A 29 2.25 3.94 -2.40
CA PHE A 29 2.66 2.54 -2.48
C PHE A 29 3.96 2.36 -3.27
N LEU A 30 4.01 2.84 -4.53
CA LEU A 30 5.13 2.52 -5.42
C LEU A 30 6.48 3.04 -4.89
N PRO A 31 6.61 4.32 -4.45
CA PRO A 31 7.85 4.79 -3.83
C PRO A 31 8.20 4.07 -2.54
N ASN A 32 7.23 3.82 -1.65
CA ASN A 32 7.49 3.16 -0.37
C ASN A 32 7.94 1.70 -0.58
N ALA A 33 7.29 0.99 -1.49
CA ALA A 33 7.65 -0.37 -1.86
C ALA A 33 9.06 -0.44 -2.48
N ALA A 34 9.42 0.52 -3.33
CA ALA A 34 10.76 0.60 -3.91
C ALA A 34 11.84 0.85 -2.85
N VAL A 35 11.60 1.80 -1.93
CA VAL A 35 12.51 2.08 -0.81
C VAL A 35 12.61 0.87 0.12
N GLY A 36 11.49 0.25 0.50
CA GLY A 36 11.45 -0.92 1.37
C GLY A 36 12.23 -2.10 0.80
N LEU A 37 12.05 -2.40 -0.49
CA LEU A 37 12.79 -3.46 -1.17
C LEU A 37 14.30 -3.13 -1.25
N ARG A 38 14.65 -1.88 -1.60
CA ARG A 38 16.05 -1.47 -1.78
C ARG A 38 16.84 -1.42 -0.47
N THR A 39 16.17 -1.09 0.63
CA THR A 39 16.76 -1.00 1.98
C THR A 39 16.71 -2.32 2.74
N GLY A 40 15.98 -3.32 2.24
CA GLY A 40 15.75 -4.58 2.95
C GLY A 40 14.77 -4.46 4.11
N LEU A 41 14.06 -3.33 4.25
CA LEU A 41 13.01 -3.14 5.25
C LEU A 41 11.70 -3.83 4.88
N ALA A 42 11.51 -4.18 3.60
CA ALA A 42 10.33 -4.89 3.14
C ALA A 42 10.71 -6.11 2.28
N HIS A 43 9.97 -7.18 2.48
CA HIS A 43 10.06 -8.42 1.70
C HIS A 43 8.71 -8.70 1.02
N PRO A 44 8.33 -7.93 -0.01
CA PRO A 44 7.02 -8.04 -0.60
C PRO A 44 6.84 -9.29 -1.46
N CYS A 45 5.59 -9.72 -1.59
CA CYS A 45 5.07 -10.60 -2.63
C CYS A 45 3.72 -10.00 -3.00
N PHE A 46 3.65 -9.26 -4.10
CA PHE A 46 2.49 -8.41 -4.40
C PHE A 46 1.42 -9.23 -5.13
N GLY A 47 0.19 -9.27 -4.59
CA GLY A 47 -0.93 -10.01 -5.19
C GLY A 47 -1.28 -9.60 -6.62
N SER A 48 -0.89 -8.39 -7.06
CA SER A 48 -1.04 -7.96 -8.46
C SER A 48 -0.32 -8.89 -9.46
N THR A 49 0.74 -9.58 -9.06
CA THR A 49 1.42 -10.61 -9.87
C THR A 49 2.21 -11.54 -8.98
N ILE A 50 1.87 -12.83 -8.98
CA ILE A 50 2.67 -13.88 -8.35
C ILE A 50 2.88 -14.99 -9.37
N ALA A 51 4.13 -15.16 -9.81
CA ALA A 51 4.53 -16.23 -10.71
C ALA A 51 5.44 -17.21 -9.97
N LEU A 52 5.01 -18.46 -9.86
CA LEU A 52 5.78 -19.56 -9.28
C LEU A 52 5.58 -20.82 -10.11
N ASN A 53 6.52 -21.76 -10.05
CA ASN A 53 6.37 -23.05 -10.70
C ASN A 53 5.51 -24.01 -9.85
N ARG A 54 5.02 -25.08 -10.47
CA ARG A 54 4.17 -26.08 -9.81
C ARG A 54 4.85 -26.74 -8.61
N GLU A 55 6.16 -26.97 -8.71
CA GLU A 55 6.95 -27.62 -7.65
C GLU A 55 7.01 -26.74 -6.40
N THR A 56 7.35 -25.45 -6.55
CA THR A 56 7.33 -24.47 -5.47
C THR A 56 5.94 -24.40 -4.85
N LEU A 57 4.88 -24.35 -5.66
CA LEU A 57 3.50 -24.29 -5.14
C LEU A 57 3.16 -25.50 -4.27
N ALA A 58 3.53 -26.70 -4.74
CA ALA A 58 3.32 -27.93 -3.97
C ALA A 58 4.14 -27.92 -2.66
N ASN A 59 5.39 -27.45 -2.72
CA ASN A 59 6.28 -27.40 -1.56
C ASN A 59 5.82 -26.41 -0.48
N ILE A 60 5.10 -25.35 -0.84
CA ILE A 60 4.54 -24.38 0.11
C ILE A 60 3.12 -24.75 0.58
N GLY A 61 2.58 -25.90 0.17
CA GLY A 61 1.28 -26.41 0.65
C GLY A 61 0.09 -26.21 -0.29
N GLY A 62 0.29 -25.75 -1.53
CA GLY A 62 -0.80 -25.49 -2.47
C GLY A 62 -1.54 -24.18 -2.20
N PHE A 63 -2.62 -23.91 -2.94
CA PHE A 63 -3.41 -22.68 -2.75
C PHE A 63 -4.30 -22.76 -1.51
N GLU A 64 -4.73 -23.97 -1.16
CA GLU A 64 -5.60 -24.26 -0.03
C GLU A 64 -4.98 -23.83 1.30
N ALA A 65 -3.65 -23.91 1.42
CA ALA A 65 -2.92 -23.45 2.59
C ALA A 65 -3.08 -21.94 2.88
N PHE A 66 -3.41 -21.15 1.86
CA PHE A 66 -3.49 -19.68 1.95
C PHE A 66 -4.91 -19.13 1.84
N ALA A 67 -5.92 -19.99 1.64
CA ALA A 67 -7.30 -19.57 1.36
C ALA A 67 -7.95 -18.74 2.47
N ASP A 68 -7.55 -18.97 3.73
CA ASP A 68 -8.10 -18.27 4.91
C ASP A 68 -7.24 -17.07 5.36
N HIS A 69 -6.18 -16.75 4.61
CA HIS A 69 -5.31 -15.62 4.89
C HIS A 69 -5.84 -14.35 4.20
N LEU A 70 -5.99 -13.26 4.96
CA LEU A 70 -6.37 -11.96 4.38
C LEU A 70 -5.31 -11.43 3.42
N ALA A 71 -4.04 -11.67 3.74
CA ALA A 71 -2.88 -11.38 2.91
C ALA A 71 -2.29 -12.69 2.38
N ASP A 72 -3.05 -13.36 1.53
CA ASP A 72 -2.63 -14.59 0.86
C ASP A 72 -1.32 -14.40 0.09
N ASP A 73 -1.17 -13.26 -0.58
CA ASP A 73 0.04 -12.86 -1.30
C ASP A 73 1.29 -12.81 -0.41
N TYR A 74 1.20 -12.14 0.74
CA TYR A 74 2.26 -12.07 1.73
C TYR A 74 2.57 -13.44 2.33
N ALA A 75 1.54 -14.20 2.73
CA ALA A 75 1.68 -15.53 3.30
C ALA A 75 2.37 -16.51 2.33
N MET A 76 2.01 -16.45 1.05
CA MET A 76 2.71 -17.21 0.00
C MET A 76 4.18 -16.79 -0.11
N GLY A 77 4.45 -15.48 -0.09
CA GLY A 77 5.82 -14.96 -0.14
C GLY A 77 6.69 -15.44 1.02
N ASP A 78 6.12 -15.46 2.23
CA ASP A 78 6.79 -15.94 3.44
C ASP A 78 7.02 -17.45 3.41
N ALA A 79 6.05 -18.23 2.94
CA ALA A 79 6.21 -19.67 2.78
C ALA A 79 7.33 -20.00 1.77
N VAL A 80 7.42 -19.25 0.66
CA VAL A 80 8.53 -19.38 -0.30
C VAL A 80 9.88 -19.08 0.34
N ARG A 81 9.97 -18.05 1.19
CA ARG A 81 11.21 -17.71 1.91
C ARG A 81 11.55 -18.74 2.98
N ALA A 82 10.57 -19.24 3.71
CA ALA A 82 10.73 -20.30 4.70
C ALA A 82 11.24 -21.60 4.07
N ALA A 83 10.90 -21.87 2.82
CA ALA A 83 11.45 -22.96 2.01
C ALA A 83 12.90 -22.71 1.50
N GLY A 84 13.56 -21.63 1.94
CA GLY A 84 14.92 -21.28 1.52
C GLY A 84 15.01 -20.67 0.12
N LEU A 85 13.88 -20.34 -0.50
CA LEU A 85 13.82 -19.74 -1.83
C LEU A 85 13.70 -18.20 -1.75
N ARG A 86 13.92 -17.53 -2.88
CA ARG A 86 13.79 -16.07 -3.00
C ARG A 86 12.51 -15.68 -3.71
N VAL A 87 11.87 -14.61 -3.24
CA VAL A 87 10.84 -13.87 -3.98
C VAL A 87 11.52 -12.68 -4.64
N GLU A 88 11.55 -12.63 -5.96
CA GLU A 88 12.23 -11.57 -6.71
C GLU A 88 11.23 -10.62 -7.36
N ALA A 89 11.52 -9.32 -7.35
CA ALA A 89 10.74 -8.33 -8.08
C ALA A 89 11.26 -8.22 -9.52
N ALA A 90 10.41 -8.53 -10.50
CA ALA A 90 10.75 -8.36 -11.91
C ALA A 90 10.95 -6.87 -12.23
N PRO A 91 11.87 -6.50 -13.15
CA PRO A 91 12.12 -5.12 -13.56
C PRO A 91 11.04 -4.64 -14.54
N MET A 92 9.78 -4.83 -14.18
CA MET A 92 8.61 -4.41 -14.93
C MET A 92 7.52 -3.88 -14.01
N LEU A 93 6.64 -3.08 -14.59
CA LEU A 93 5.50 -2.49 -13.90
C LEU A 93 4.22 -3.01 -14.56
N VAL A 94 3.28 -3.50 -13.75
CA VAL A 94 1.96 -3.90 -14.23
C VAL A 94 0.91 -2.85 -13.84
N ALA A 95 -0.15 -2.73 -14.64
CA ALA A 95 -1.24 -1.82 -14.33
C ALA A 95 -2.21 -2.45 -13.32
N HIS A 96 -2.47 -1.74 -12.23
CA HIS A 96 -3.49 -2.07 -11.25
C HIS A 96 -4.72 -1.18 -11.48
N SER A 97 -5.82 -1.80 -11.92
CA SER A 97 -7.07 -1.09 -12.19
C SER A 97 -7.72 -0.66 -10.88
N CYS A 98 -7.91 0.64 -10.70
CA CYS A 98 -8.62 1.23 -9.57
C CYS A 98 -10.07 1.51 -10.01
N ALA A 99 -11.05 0.95 -9.30
CA ALA A 99 -12.45 0.91 -9.74
C ALA A 99 -13.44 1.55 -8.76
N GLU A 100 -12.94 2.29 -7.77
CA GLU A 100 -13.75 2.89 -6.71
C GLU A 100 -14.73 3.90 -7.29
N THR A 101 -16.02 3.73 -6.99
CA THR A 101 -17.10 4.55 -7.54
C THR A 101 -17.59 5.64 -6.59
N SER A 102 -17.31 5.48 -5.30
CA SER A 102 -17.70 6.42 -4.24
C SER A 102 -16.59 6.60 -3.20
N PHE A 103 -16.74 7.59 -2.32
CA PHE A 103 -15.87 7.76 -1.15
C PHE A 103 -15.94 6.55 -0.22
N ALA A 104 -17.13 5.97 -0.03
CA ALA A 104 -17.32 4.81 0.84
C ALA A 104 -16.56 3.58 0.31
N ASP A 105 -16.59 3.35 -1.01
CA ASP A 105 -15.82 2.26 -1.65
C ASP A 105 -14.32 2.47 -1.45
N LEU A 106 -13.84 3.70 -1.70
CA LEU A 106 -12.44 4.08 -1.52
C LEU A 106 -11.99 3.89 -0.08
N TRP A 107 -12.74 4.44 0.87
CA TRP A 107 -12.43 4.35 2.28
C TRP A 107 -12.41 2.89 2.76
N SER A 108 -13.42 2.09 2.41
CA SER A 108 -13.48 0.67 2.75
C SER A 108 -12.28 -0.10 2.17
N HIS A 109 -11.91 0.17 0.93
CA HIS A 109 -10.74 -0.42 0.30
C HIS A 109 -9.45 -0.06 1.03
N GLU A 110 -9.17 1.22 1.20
CA GLU A 110 -7.91 1.67 1.80
C GLU A 110 -7.80 1.25 3.27
N MET A 111 -8.90 1.24 4.02
CA MET A 111 -8.94 0.74 5.40
C MET A 111 -8.60 -0.75 5.48
N ARG A 112 -9.10 -1.56 4.54
CA ARG A 112 -8.75 -2.98 4.47
C ARG A 112 -7.25 -3.16 4.24
N TRP A 113 -6.69 -2.51 3.21
CA TRP A 113 -5.25 -2.57 2.94
C TRP A 113 -4.40 -2.10 4.12
N ALA A 114 -4.75 -0.96 4.72
CA ALA A 114 -4.07 -0.42 5.88
C ALA A 114 -4.05 -1.40 7.06
N ARG A 115 -5.20 -2.01 7.36
CA ARG A 115 -5.31 -3.02 8.43
C ARG A 115 -4.56 -4.30 8.10
N THR A 116 -4.57 -4.74 6.84
CA THR A 116 -3.78 -5.88 6.37
C THR A 116 -2.29 -5.64 6.59
N ILE A 117 -1.76 -4.49 6.15
CA ILE A 117 -0.34 -4.14 6.34
C ILE A 117 0.00 -4.05 7.83
N ARG A 118 -0.86 -3.43 8.63
CA ARG A 118 -0.70 -3.35 10.09
C ARG A 118 -0.67 -4.73 10.75
N ALA A 119 -1.48 -5.69 10.28
CA ALA A 119 -1.48 -7.04 10.82
C ALA A 119 -0.18 -7.80 10.49
N ILE A 120 0.36 -7.56 9.30
CA ILE A 120 1.61 -8.16 8.83
C ILE A 120 2.83 -7.62 9.60
N ASP A 121 2.96 -6.29 9.66
CA ASP A 121 4.09 -5.62 10.32
C ASP A 121 3.59 -4.45 11.18
N PRO A 122 3.13 -4.72 12.42
CA PRO A 122 2.57 -3.70 13.27
C PRO A 122 3.53 -2.56 13.59
N LEU A 123 4.81 -2.89 13.81
CA LEU A 123 5.82 -1.92 14.21
C LEU A 123 6.30 -1.08 13.02
N GLY A 124 6.57 -1.70 11.88
CA GLY A 124 6.92 -0.96 10.66
C GLY A 124 5.74 -0.11 10.17
N TYR A 125 4.52 -0.63 10.26
CA TYR A 125 3.32 0.15 9.99
C TYR A 125 3.21 1.34 10.94
N ALA A 126 3.31 1.16 12.26
CA ALA A 126 3.28 2.27 13.22
C ALA A 126 4.38 3.31 12.97
N GLY A 127 5.60 2.86 12.65
CA GLY A 127 6.72 3.73 12.28
C GLY A 127 6.48 4.55 11.01
N SER A 128 5.60 4.08 10.11
CA SER A 128 5.27 4.79 8.86
C SER A 128 4.58 6.15 9.09
N ILE A 129 4.14 6.45 10.32
CA ILE A 129 3.61 7.77 10.69
C ILE A 129 4.58 8.93 10.33
N LEU A 130 5.89 8.65 10.36
CA LEU A 130 6.93 9.62 10.00
C LEU A 130 6.96 9.96 8.50
N THR A 131 6.33 9.13 7.66
CA THR A 131 6.26 9.32 6.20
C THR A 131 5.12 10.24 5.75
N HIS A 132 4.40 10.86 6.70
CA HIS A 132 3.31 11.80 6.46
C HIS A 132 3.70 13.26 6.78
N PRO A 133 4.62 13.88 6.02
CA PRO A 133 5.18 15.18 6.38
C PRO A 133 4.16 16.33 6.32
N LEU A 134 3.19 16.28 5.40
CA LEU A 134 2.19 17.34 5.24
C LEU A 134 1.27 17.46 6.48
N PRO A 135 0.66 16.38 7.02
CA PRO A 135 -0.05 16.43 8.30
C PRO A 135 0.79 17.02 9.44
N TRP A 136 2.05 16.60 9.59
CA TRP A 136 2.94 17.13 10.64
C TRP A 136 3.22 18.62 10.46
N ALA A 137 3.38 19.08 9.22
CA ALA A 137 3.53 20.50 8.90
C ALA A 137 2.30 21.32 9.30
N LEU A 138 1.10 20.80 9.07
CA LEU A 138 -0.14 21.46 9.48
C LEU A 138 -0.29 21.48 11.00
N VAL A 139 0.05 20.39 11.69
CA VAL A 139 0.06 20.34 13.16
C VAL A 139 1.03 21.37 13.74
N ALA A 140 2.26 21.45 13.22
CA ALA A 140 3.24 22.43 13.66
C ALA A 140 2.75 23.88 13.43
N ALA A 141 2.10 24.13 12.29
CA ALA A 141 1.55 25.44 12.00
C ALA A 141 0.41 25.83 12.97
N ALA A 142 -0.47 24.87 13.30
CA ALA A 142 -1.62 25.08 14.18
C ALA A 142 -1.25 25.18 15.66
N THR A 143 -0.13 24.60 16.09
CA THR A 143 0.28 24.49 17.51
C THR A 143 1.28 25.56 17.96
N GLY A 144 1.50 26.60 17.15
CA GLY A 144 2.31 27.77 17.53
C GLY A 144 3.61 27.96 16.76
N ALA A 145 3.87 27.16 15.72
CA ALA A 145 5.03 27.33 14.84
C ALA A 145 4.62 27.56 13.36
N PRO A 146 3.79 28.57 13.04
CA PRO A 146 3.23 28.78 11.70
C PRO A 146 4.29 28.91 10.60
N ARG A 147 5.41 29.60 10.87
CA ARG A 147 6.51 29.74 9.89
C ARG A 147 7.20 28.41 9.63
N ALA A 148 7.55 27.66 10.69
CA ALA A 148 8.20 26.36 10.55
C ALA A 148 7.27 25.34 9.88
N GLY A 149 6.00 25.31 10.25
CA GLY A 149 4.98 24.48 9.61
C GLY A 149 4.80 24.82 8.13
N ALA A 150 4.71 26.11 7.77
CA ALA A 150 4.65 26.53 6.37
C ALA A 150 5.91 26.14 5.58
N SER A 151 7.10 26.32 6.16
CA SER A 151 8.36 25.88 5.54
C SER A 151 8.41 24.37 5.34
N LEU A 152 7.99 23.58 6.33
CA LEU A 152 7.95 22.12 6.22
C LEU A 152 6.93 21.68 5.14
N ALA A 153 5.75 22.29 5.10
CA ALA A 153 4.73 21.99 4.08
C ALA A 153 5.26 22.28 2.67
N LEU A 154 5.93 23.43 2.48
CA LEU A 154 6.53 23.79 1.21
C LEU A 154 7.62 22.80 0.80
N ILE A 155 8.56 22.49 1.70
CA ILE A 155 9.65 21.53 1.45
C ILE A 155 9.06 20.15 1.10
N ALA A 156 8.11 19.67 1.90
CA ALA A 156 7.43 18.40 1.67
C ALA A 156 6.79 18.35 0.29
N MET A 157 6.05 19.41 -0.09
CA MET A 157 5.38 19.48 -1.39
C MET A 157 6.36 19.55 -2.56
N VAL A 158 7.47 20.29 -2.43
CA VAL A 158 8.52 20.36 -3.45
C VAL A 158 9.16 18.98 -3.64
N ILE A 159 9.57 18.32 -2.55
CA ILE A 159 10.13 16.96 -2.61
C ILE A 159 9.12 16.00 -3.23
N ARG A 160 7.84 16.09 -2.85
CA ARG A 160 6.76 15.28 -3.40
C ARG A 160 6.64 15.46 -4.91
N ILE A 161 6.58 16.70 -5.39
CA ILE A 161 6.47 17.00 -6.82
C ILE A 161 7.70 16.48 -7.57
N VAL A 162 8.91 16.67 -7.04
CA VAL A 162 10.15 16.16 -7.66
C VAL A 162 10.12 14.63 -7.75
N LEU A 163 9.81 13.95 -6.64
CA LEU A 163 9.70 12.49 -6.61
C LEU A 163 8.69 11.98 -7.65
N LEU A 164 7.51 12.59 -7.73
CA LEU A 164 6.49 12.17 -8.66
C LEU A 164 6.86 12.47 -10.12
N ARG A 165 7.60 13.56 -10.39
CA ARG A 165 8.13 13.85 -11.73
C ARG A 165 9.15 12.81 -12.16
N LEU A 166 10.07 12.44 -11.26
CA LEU A 166 11.05 11.38 -11.52
C LEU A 166 10.36 10.04 -11.72
N ALA A 167 9.44 9.65 -10.84
CA ALA A 167 8.69 8.41 -10.97
C ALA A 167 7.85 8.37 -12.26
N THR A 168 7.18 9.46 -12.62
CA THR A 168 6.40 9.54 -13.86
C THR A 168 7.29 9.36 -15.09
N ARG A 169 8.50 9.96 -15.09
CA ARG A 169 9.47 9.82 -16.17
C ARG A 169 10.02 8.39 -16.25
N ASP A 170 10.51 7.86 -15.13
CA ASP A 170 11.28 6.61 -15.10
C ASP A 170 10.36 5.39 -15.27
N TYR A 171 9.16 5.44 -14.70
CA TYR A 171 8.14 4.38 -14.83
C TYR A 171 7.13 4.64 -15.97
N LYS A 172 7.32 5.71 -16.77
CA LYS A 172 6.43 6.10 -17.88
C LYS A 172 4.96 6.14 -17.48
N LEU A 173 4.67 6.66 -16.29
CA LEU A 173 3.30 6.74 -15.77
C LEU A 173 2.48 7.73 -16.59
N ALA A 174 1.17 7.50 -16.69
CA ALA A 174 0.26 8.52 -17.21
C ALA A 174 0.32 9.78 -16.34
N TRP A 175 -0.02 10.93 -16.94
CA TRP A 175 -0.03 12.21 -16.24
C TRP A 175 -0.89 12.12 -14.96
N LEU A 176 -0.23 12.29 -13.82
CA LEU A 176 -0.88 12.30 -12.52
C LEU A 176 -1.56 13.65 -12.29
N THR A 177 -2.68 13.62 -11.58
CA THR A 177 -3.38 14.84 -11.17
C THR A 177 -2.66 15.45 -9.95
N TYR A 178 -1.50 16.08 -10.18
CA TYR A 178 -0.58 16.55 -9.12
C TYR A 178 -1.23 17.48 -8.11
N TRP A 179 -2.24 18.27 -8.51
CA TRP A 179 -2.95 19.16 -7.58
C TRP A 179 -3.78 18.41 -6.52
N LEU A 180 -4.09 17.13 -6.74
CA LEU A 180 -4.76 16.28 -5.75
C LEU A 180 -3.81 15.63 -4.75
N VAL A 181 -2.49 15.77 -4.93
CA VAL A 181 -1.49 15.17 -4.02
C VAL A 181 -1.66 15.63 -2.56
N PRO A 182 -1.89 16.93 -2.24
CA PRO A 182 -2.14 17.33 -0.86
C PRO A 182 -3.39 16.66 -0.28
N VAL A 183 -4.48 16.61 -1.04
CA VAL A 183 -5.72 15.95 -0.61
C VAL A 183 -5.48 14.46 -0.37
N ARG A 184 -4.72 13.81 -1.24
CA ARG A 184 -4.39 12.40 -1.12
C ARG A 184 -3.48 12.12 0.07
N ASP A 185 -2.49 12.96 0.35
CA ASP A 185 -1.61 12.83 1.51
C ASP A 185 -2.39 12.94 2.83
N LEU A 186 -3.34 13.87 2.92
CA LEU A 186 -4.24 13.99 4.07
C LEU A 186 -5.18 12.79 4.21
N LEU A 187 -5.76 12.31 3.11
CA LEU A 187 -6.60 11.11 3.12
C LEU A 187 -5.81 9.87 3.54
N SER A 188 -4.58 9.72 3.05
CA SER A 188 -3.69 8.60 3.42
C SER A 188 -3.38 8.63 4.92
N PHE A 189 -3.13 9.82 5.48
CA PHE A 189 -2.93 9.98 6.92
C PHE A 189 -4.20 9.70 7.72
N ALA A 190 -5.37 10.12 7.24
CA ALA A 190 -6.64 9.79 7.87
C ALA A 190 -6.87 8.27 7.90
N VAL A 191 -6.64 7.57 6.79
CA VAL A 191 -6.70 6.11 6.73
C VAL A 191 -5.68 5.48 7.68
N PHE A 192 -4.44 5.99 7.70
CA PHE A 192 -3.40 5.52 8.62
C PHE A 192 -3.88 5.59 10.07
N VAL A 193 -4.32 6.76 10.52
CA VAL A 193 -4.84 6.97 11.89
C VAL A 193 -6.04 6.08 12.15
N TRP A 194 -7.04 6.06 11.25
CA TRP A 194 -8.25 5.27 11.44
C TRP A 194 -8.01 3.78 11.43
N SER A 195 -6.99 3.28 10.73
CA SER A 195 -6.65 1.86 10.70
C SER A 195 -6.32 1.31 12.09
N PHE A 196 -5.89 2.17 13.03
CA PHE A 196 -5.65 1.78 14.41
C PHE A 196 -6.94 1.45 15.18
N PHE A 197 -8.08 1.95 14.70
CA PHE A 197 -9.39 1.82 15.33
C PHE A 197 -10.28 0.82 14.58
N GLY A 198 -10.96 -0.06 15.33
CA GLY A 198 -11.87 -1.09 14.81
C GLY A 198 -11.16 -2.32 14.23
N ALA A 199 -11.81 -3.48 14.36
CA ALA A 199 -11.31 -4.78 13.89
C ALA A 199 -12.14 -5.39 12.74
N ASP A 200 -13.33 -4.82 12.46
CA ASP A 200 -14.29 -5.44 11.56
C ASP A 200 -14.03 -5.03 10.11
N LEU A 201 -13.87 -6.03 9.24
CA LEU A 201 -13.67 -5.87 7.80
C LEU A 201 -14.88 -6.43 7.07
N THR A 202 -15.56 -5.60 6.28
CA THR A 202 -16.54 -6.08 5.31
C THR A 202 -15.85 -6.42 3.99
N TRP A 203 -15.93 -7.68 3.56
CA TRP A 203 -15.36 -8.15 2.30
C TRP A 203 -16.39 -8.99 1.54
N ARG A 204 -16.62 -8.66 0.26
CA ARG A 204 -17.62 -9.31 -0.61
C ARG A 204 -19.02 -9.46 0.03
N GLY A 205 -19.44 -8.47 0.82
CA GLY A 205 -20.75 -8.46 1.50
C GLY A 205 -20.83 -9.31 2.77
N ARG A 206 -19.71 -9.84 3.28
CA ARG A 206 -19.63 -10.57 4.55
C ARG A 206 -18.74 -9.82 5.55
N SER A 207 -19.10 -9.86 6.83
CA SER A 207 -18.29 -9.32 7.92
C SER A 207 -17.27 -10.36 8.37
N TYR A 208 -16.01 -9.94 8.47
CA TYR A 208 -14.92 -10.75 8.97
C TYR A 208 -14.25 -10.01 10.12
N ARG A 209 -13.93 -10.75 11.18
CA ARG A 209 -13.02 -10.28 12.21
C ARG A 209 -11.61 -10.73 11.84
N MET A 210 -10.68 -9.77 11.83
CA MET A 210 -9.27 -10.06 11.63
C MET A 210 -8.64 -10.43 12.98
N GLU A 211 -8.17 -11.67 13.10
CA GLU A 211 -7.40 -12.09 14.26
C GLU A 211 -6.00 -11.45 14.25
N ALA A 212 -5.33 -11.43 15.41
CA ALA A 212 -3.98 -10.86 15.53
C ALA A 212 -2.92 -11.58 14.67
N ASN A 213 -3.22 -12.79 14.20
CA ASN A 213 -2.39 -13.59 13.29
C ASN A 213 -2.68 -13.32 11.79
N GLY A 214 -3.59 -12.40 11.46
CA GLY A 214 -3.97 -12.08 10.08
C GLY A 214 -4.96 -13.05 9.43
N ARG A 215 -5.49 -14.04 10.16
CA ARG A 215 -6.56 -14.94 9.69
C ARG A 215 -7.91 -14.23 9.75
N LEU A 216 -8.78 -14.61 8.81
CA LEU A 216 -10.16 -14.17 8.78
C LEU A 216 -11.05 -15.20 9.48
N THR A 217 -11.76 -14.77 10.52
CA THR A 217 -12.90 -15.52 11.05
C THR A 217 -14.18 -14.84 10.61
N GLN A 218 -15.04 -15.58 9.92
CA GLN A 218 -16.37 -15.11 9.55
C GLN A 218 -17.24 -15.02 10.81
N GLU A 219 -17.94 -13.89 10.99
CA GLU A 219 -19.01 -13.77 12.00
C GLU A 219 -20.28 -14.52 11.58
#